data_AF-A0AAU8D404-F1
#
_entry.id   AF-A0AAU8D404-F1
#
_cell.length_a   1.000
_cell.length_b   1.000
_cell.length_c   1.000
_cell.angle_alpha   90.00
_cell.angle_beta   90.00
_cell.angle_gamma   90.00
#
_symmetry.space_group_name_H-M   'P 1'
#
loop_
_entity.id
_entity.type
_entity.pdbx_description
1 polymer ?
#
loop_
_entity_poly.entity_id
_entity_poly.type
_entity_poly.pdbx_seq_one_letter_code
_entity_poly.pdbx_strand_id
1 'polypeptide(L)'
;MLVDSHCHLDFPDFADERAAIVERAAAAGVARIVTISTRVRRFPDVLAIAEAFDAVYCSVGTHPHNAAEELDVTADELGRLSAHPKVVAIGEAGLDYHYDKSPRDAQAKGLRTHIAAARQTDLPLVIHARSADADMAAILEEETEKGAFPFILHCFSSGRELAETGVRLGGYVSFSGILTFKNSSELRDIAAGVPQDRLLVETDAPYLAPMPYRGKRNEPAYVAQTAAVLAETVGVSAAEIATITTDNFFRLFTKMPRPAGNA
;
A
#
# COMPACT_ATOMS: atom_id res chain seq x y z
N MET A 1 -11.00 -14.81 3.51
CA MET A 1 -10.28 -13.80 4.34
C MET A 1 -9.91 -12.63 3.45
N LEU A 2 -9.67 -11.46 4.03
CA LEU A 2 -9.10 -10.30 3.35
C LEU A 2 -7.83 -9.85 4.07
N VAL A 3 -7.03 -9.05 3.36
CA VAL A 3 -5.89 -8.32 3.90
C VAL A 3 -6.11 -6.84 3.60
N ASP A 4 -5.97 -6.00 4.62
CA ASP A 4 -5.84 -4.57 4.39
C ASP A 4 -4.35 -4.26 4.14
N SER A 5 -3.99 -4.09 2.87
CA SER A 5 -2.58 -3.95 2.48
C SER A 5 -1.98 -2.58 2.77
N HIS A 6 -2.80 -1.59 3.16
CA HIS A 6 -2.33 -0.22 3.45
C HIS A 6 -3.30 0.53 4.36
N CYS A 7 -2.82 0.92 5.55
CA CYS A 7 -3.51 1.85 6.45
C CYS A 7 -2.50 2.59 7.35
N HIS A 8 -2.96 3.60 8.09
CA HIS A 8 -2.17 4.42 9.01
C HIS A 8 -2.74 4.33 10.43
N LEU A 9 -2.44 3.23 11.15
CA LEU A 9 -2.88 3.03 12.53
C LEU A 9 -2.16 3.95 13.53
N ASP A 10 -1.07 4.59 13.10
CA ASP A 10 -0.33 5.61 13.85
C ASP A 10 -1.00 6.98 13.85
N PHE A 11 -2.12 7.14 13.14
CA PHE A 11 -2.88 8.37 13.15
C PHE A 11 -3.38 8.70 14.57
N PRO A 12 -3.18 9.93 15.09
CA PRO A 12 -3.48 10.26 16.49
C PRO A 12 -4.92 9.95 16.91
N ASP A 13 -5.88 10.17 16.02
CA ASP A 13 -7.31 9.97 16.32
C ASP A 13 -7.67 8.48 16.56
N PHE A 14 -6.79 7.55 16.22
CA PHE A 14 -6.96 6.12 16.50
C PHE A 14 -6.35 5.68 17.83
N ALA A 15 -5.63 6.56 18.55
CA ALA A 15 -4.83 6.16 19.70
C ALA A 15 -5.61 5.42 20.79
N ASP A 16 -6.77 5.96 21.18
CA ASP A 16 -7.55 5.41 22.29
C ASP A 16 -8.41 4.20 21.90
N GLU A 17 -8.57 3.93 20.61
CA GLU A 17 -9.46 2.88 20.11
C GLU A 17 -8.79 1.87 19.16
N ARG A 18 -7.46 1.94 19.04
CA ARG A 18 -6.66 1.10 18.13
C ARG A 18 -6.97 -0.39 18.27
N ALA A 19 -7.08 -0.89 19.50
CA ALA A 19 -7.45 -2.27 19.77
C ALA A 19 -8.85 -2.60 19.24
N ALA A 20 -9.84 -1.74 19.49
CA ALA A 20 -11.20 -1.92 19.01
C ALA A 20 -11.29 -1.86 17.47
N ILE A 21 -10.46 -1.04 16.81
CA ILE A 21 -10.35 -1.00 15.34
C ILE A 21 -9.85 -2.34 14.80
N VAL A 22 -8.78 -2.89 15.38
CA VAL A 22 -8.22 -4.18 14.97
C VAL A 22 -9.22 -5.32 15.20
N GLU A 23 -9.95 -5.30 16.33
CA GLU A 23 -11.03 -6.26 16.62
C GLU A 23 -12.17 -6.18 15.59
N ARG A 24 -12.61 -4.96 15.22
CA ARG A 24 -13.63 -4.78 14.17
C ARG A 24 -13.15 -5.30 12.81
N ALA A 25 -11.88 -5.08 12.48
CA ALA A 25 -11.29 -5.61 11.25
C ALA A 25 -11.29 -7.15 11.23
N ALA A 26 -10.90 -7.77 12.33
CA ALA A 26 -10.95 -9.23 12.48
C ALA A 26 -12.39 -9.77 12.36
N ALA A 27 -13.36 -9.12 13.01
CA ALA A 27 -14.78 -9.47 12.90
C ALA A 27 -15.34 -9.32 11.48
N ALA A 28 -14.79 -8.40 10.68
CA ALA A 28 -15.10 -8.22 9.27
C ALA A 28 -14.35 -9.20 8.33
N GLY A 29 -13.58 -10.14 8.88
CA GLY A 29 -12.83 -11.14 8.10
C GLY A 29 -11.48 -10.65 7.54
N VAL A 30 -10.97 -9.51 8.04
CA VAL A 30 -9.63 -9.00 7.74
C VAL A 30 -8.62 -9.67 8.67
N ALA A 31 -7.74 -10.48 8.11
CA ALA A 31 -6.85 -11.34 8.90
C ALA A 31 -5.40 -10.81 9.01
N ARG A 32 -5.03 -9.87 8.14
CA ARG A 32 -3.76 -9.13 8.19
C ARG A 32 -4.00 -7.67 7.85
N ILE A 33 -3.21 -6.81 8.48
CA ILE A 33 -3.21 -5.36 8.27
C ILE A 33 -1.76 -4.92 8.15
N VAL A 34 -1.45 -4.06 7.17
CA VAL A 34 -0.15 -3.39 7.06
C VAL A 34 -0.33 -1.92 7.44
N THR A 35 0.27 -1.49 8.54
CA THR A 35 0.34 -0.08 8.93
C THR A 35 1.58 0.59 8.34
N ILE A 36 1.41 1.76 7.75
CA ILE A 36 2.41 2.32 6.84
C ILE A 36 3.21 3.44 7.51
N SER A 37 4.53 3.30 7.44
CA SER A 37 5.46 4.36 7.87
C SER A 37 5.51 5.48 6.83
N THR A 38 5.41 6.71 7.30
CA THR A 38 5.52 7.92 6.45
C THR A 38 6.81 8.70 6.71
N ARG A 39 7.54 8.36 7.77
CA ARG A 39 8.81 8.99 8.21
C ARG A 39 9.66 7.95 8.92
N VAL A 40 10.89 7.74 8.45
CA VAL A 40 11.83 6.78 9.05
C VAL A 40 12.20 7.18 10.48
N ARG A 41 12.34 8.47 10.77
CA ARG A 41 12.64 8.95 12.13
C ARG A 41 11.52 8.69 13.14
N ARG A 42 10.29 8.43 12.67
CA ARG A 42 9.14 8.05 13.50
C ARG A 42 8.81 6.57 13.43
N PHE A 43 9.65 5.78 12.78
CA PHE A 43 9.48 4.33 12.67
C PHE A 43 9.30 3.61 14.02
N PRO A 44 9.94 4.00 15.14
CA PRO A 44 9.68 3.38 16.44
C PRO A 44 8.20 3.42 16.86
N ASP A 45 7.46 4.49 16.55
CA ASP A 45 6.03 4.61 16.86
C ASP A 45 5.21 3.58 16.07
N VAL A 46 5.51 3.43 14.78
CA VAL A 46 4.84 2.50 13.86
C VAL A 46 5.15 1.05 14.22
N LEU A 47 6.41 0.77 14.56
CA LEU A 47 6.85 -0.55 14.98
C LEU A 47 6.15 -1.00 16.27
N ALA A 48 6.06 -0.12 17.27
CA ALA A 48 5.38 -0.42 18.52
C ALA A 48 3.89 -0.79 18.30
N ILE A 49 3.22 -0.17 17.32
CA ILE A 49 1.85 -0.54 16.93
C ILE A 49 1.81 -1.93 16.31
N ALA A 50 2.74 -2.25 15.40
CA ALA A 50 2.78 -3.57 14.78
C ALA A 50 3.11 -4.71 15.76
N GLU A 51 3.92 -4.43 16.79
CA GLU A 51 4.25 -5.39 17.86
C GLU A 51 3.08 -5.63 18.82
N ALA A 52 2.20 -4.65 19.01
CA ALA A 52 1.07 -4.75 19.93
C ALA A 52 -0.03 -5.71 19.47
N PHE A 53 -0.07 -6.08 18.18
CA PHE A 53 -1.13 -6.91 17.61
C PHE A 53 -0.58 -8.00 16.67
N ASP A 54 -0.99 -9.25 16.86
CA ASP A 54 -0.52 -10.37 16.03
C ASP A 54 -0.84 -10.21 14.54
N ALA A 55 -2.01 -9.64 14.22
CA ALA A 55 -2.48 -9.44 12.85
C ALA A 55 -1.87 -8.22 12.15
N VAL A 56 -1.18 -7.32 12.88
CA VAL A 56 -0.63 -6.08 12.33
C VAL A 56 0.85 -6.22 12.04
N TYR A 57 1.25 -5.75 10.87
CA TYR A 57 2.63 -5.65 10.39
C TYR A 57 2.83 -4.23 9.87
N CYS A 58 4.07 -3.84 9.56
CA CYS A 58 4.35 -2.50 9.08
C CYS A 58 5.31 -2.45 7.91
N SER A 59 5.34 -1.28 7.28
CA SER A 59 6.41 -0.87 6.37
C SER A 59 7.41 0.04 7.09
N VAL A 60 8.55 0.32 6.46
CA VAL A 60 9.48 1.39 6.86
C VAL A 60 9.84 2.25 5.65
N GLY A 61 9.66 3.56 5.77
CA GLY A 61 10.01 4.48 4.68
C GLY A 61 9.62 5.93 4.92
N THR A 62 9.86 6.75 3.90
CA THR A 62 9.64 8.19 3.88
C THR A 62 8.64 8.54 2.78
N HIS A 63 7.45 8.97 3.16
CA HIS A 63 6.44 9.46 2.22
C HIS A 63 6.94 10.73 1.49
N PRO A 64 6.60 10.95 0.21
CA PRO A 64 7.05 12.10 -0.60
C PRO A 64 6.91 13.45 0.10
N HIS A 65 5.86 13.67 0.90
CA HIS A 65 5.68 14.96 1.59
C HIS A 65 6.82 15.27 2.58
N ASN A 66 7.51 14.25 3.08
CA ASN A 66 8.56 14.35 4.10
C ASN A 66 9.97 14.17 3.49
N ALA A 67 10.09 13.96 2.19
CA ALA A 67 11.33 13.56 1.53
C ALA A 67 12.49 14.56 1.76
N ALA A 68 12.19 15.86 1.80
CA ALA A 68 13.21 16.89 2.04
C ALA A 68 13.81 16.85 3.45
N GLU A 69 13.07 16.31 4.42
CA GLU A 69 13.51 16.22 5.81
C GLU A 69 14.45 15.02 6.02
N GLU A 70 14.36 13.96 5.21
CA GLU A 70 15.02 12.66 5.41
C GLU A 70 15.99 12.30 4.26
N LEU A 71 16.65 13.31 3.67
CA LEU A 71 17.63 13.13 2.57
C LEU A 71 18.90 12.34 2.95
N ASP A 72 19.12 12.16 4.25
CA ASP A 72 20.17 11.38 4.90
C ASP A 72 19.81 9.90 5.11
N VAL A 73 18.54 9.52 4.94
CA VAL A 73 18.13 8.11 4.94
C VAL A 73 18.78 7.39 3.78
N THR A 74 19.36 6.22 4.06
CA THR A 74 20.07 5.37 3.09
C THR A 74 19.33 4.05 2.88
N ALA A 75 19.61 3.40 1.75
CA ALA A 75 19.07 2.06 1.49
C ALA A 75 19.51 1.04 2.55
N ASP A 76 20.77 1.13 3.02
CA ASP A 76 21.30 0.25 4.05
C ASP A 76 20.59 0.42 5.40
N GLU A 77 20.22 1.66 5.76
CA GLU A 77 19.46 1.92 6.99
C GLU A 77 18.03 1.35 6.88
N LEU A 78 17.37 1.51 5.74
CA LEU A 78 16.07 0.88 5.48
C LEU A 78 16.16 -0.66 5.52
N GLY A 79 17.24 -1.23 4.95
CA GLY A 79 17.54 -2.66 5.01
C GLY A 79 17.72 -3.15 6.44
N ARG A 80 18.46 -2.42 7.27
CA ARG A 80 18.67 -2.74 8.68
C ARG A 80 17.37 -2.70 9.48
N LEU A 81 16.56 -1.66 9.31
CA LEU A 81 15.27 -1.51 10.01
C LEU A 81 14.28 -2.59 9.57
N SER A 82 14.26 -2.91 8.28
CA SER A 82 13.36 -3.91 7.72
C SER A 82 13.74 -5.36 8.06
N ALA A 83 14.88 -5.61 8.73
CA ALA A 83 15.21 -6.92 9.25
C ALA A 83 14.22 -7.40 10.34
N HIS A 84 13.57 -6.48 11.05
CA HIS A 84 12.61 -6.82 12.12
C HIS A 84 11.43 -7.67 11.58
N PRO A 85 11.01 -8.75 12.25
CA PRO A 85 10.00 -9.69 11.71
C PRO A 85 8.63 -9.07 11.40
N LYS A 86 8.27 -7.98 12.08
CA LYS A 86 7.02 -7.22 11.82
C LYS A 86 7.10 -6.28 10.61
N VAL A 87 8.28 -6.02 10.06
CA VAL A 87 8.45 -5.17 8.87
C VAL A 87 8.41 -6.02 7.62
N VAL A 88 7.41 -5.80 6.77
CA VAL A 88 7.10 -6.64 5.60
C VAL A 88 7.20 -5.91 4.27
N ALA A 89 7.51 -4.61 4.29
CA ALA A 89 7.61 -3.76 3.11
C ALA A 89 8.52 -2.56 3.34
N ILE A 90 9.01 -2.00 2.24
CA ILE A 90 9.68 -0.70 2.20
C ILE A 90 8.66 0.36 1.77
N GLY A 91 8.74 1.57 2.32
CA GLY A 91 7.86 2.68 2.01
C GLY A 91 6.84 2.99 3.13
N GLU A 92 5.81 3.78 2.88
CA GLU A 92 5.51 4.32 1.54
C GLU A 92 6.54 5.36 1.10
N ALA A 93 6.84 5.37 -0.20
CA ALA A 93 7.67 6.38 -0.85
C ALA A 93 7.13 6.62 -2.27
N GLY A 94 7.53 7.70 -2.92
CA GLY A 94 7.05 7.98 -4.27
C GLY A 94 7.00 9.46 -4.60
N LEU A 95 6.00 9.87 -5.38
CA LEU A 95 5.85 11.22 -5.91
C LEU A 95 4.43 11.75 -5.69
N ASP A 96 4.31 12.94 -5.11
CA ASP A 96 3.07 13.70 -4.95
C ASP A 96 3.28 15.14 -5.42
N TYR A 97 2.87 15.42 -6.66
CA TYR A 97 2.92 16.76 -7.25
C TYR A 97 1.59 17.51 -7.10
N HIS A 98 0.60 16.89 -6.45
CA HIS A 98 -0.68 17.54 -6.17
C HIS A 98 -0.56 18.49 -4.99
N TYR A 99 -0.03 18.01 -3.87
CA TYR A 99 0.24 18.87 -2.72
C TYR A 99 1.65 19.46 -2.72
N ASP A 100 2.60 18.80 -3.42
CA ASP A 100 3.96 19.29 -3.70
C ASP A 100 4.69 19.82 -2.44
N LYS A 101 4.54 19.11 -1.31
CA LYS A 101 5.05 19.55 0.02
C LYS A 101 6.55 19.38 0.23
N SER A 102 7.23 18.71 -0.70
CA SER A 102 8.69 18.60 -0.75
C SER A 102 9.16 18.85 -2.19
N PRO A 103 10.36 19.41 -2.40
CA PRO A 103 10.93 19.57 -3.74
C PRO A 103 10.94 18.26 -4.52
N ARG A 104 10.58 18.31 -5.81
CA ARG A 104 10.43 17.10 -6.65
C ARG A 104 11.71 16.28 -6.78
N ASP A 105 12.87 16.95 -6.79
CA ASP A 105 14.19 16.29 -6.77
C ASP A 105 14.43 15.53 -5.46
N ALA A 106 13.98 16.08 -4.32
CA ALA A 106 13.99 15.38 -3.04
C ALA A 106 13.05 14.16 -3.04
N GLN A 107 11.84 14.29 -3.59
CA GLN A 107 10.89 13.16 -3.74
C GLN A 107 11.47 12.06 -4.63
N ALA A 108 12.01 12.41 -5.80
CA ALA A 108 12.64 11.47 -6.72
C ALA A 108 13.87 10.79 -6.13
N LYS A 109 14.73 11.53 -5.41
CA LYS A 109 15.85 10.94 -4.66
C LYS A 109 15.35 9.96 -3.60
N GLY A 110 14.33 10.36 -2.83
CA GLY A 110 13.68 9.51 -1.84
C GLY A 110 13.17 8.20 -2.45
N LEU A 111 12.40 8.29 -3.53
CA LEU A 111 11.90 7.11 -4.26
C LEU A 111 13.04 6.19 -4.71
N ARG A 112 14.10 6.72 -5.34
CA ARG A 112 15.24 5.90 -5.79
C ARG A 112 15.99 5.23 -4.63
N THR A 113 16.16 5.91 -3.50
CA THR A 113 16.72 5.29 -2.28
C THR A 113 15.87 4.11 -1.81
N HIS A 114 14.54 4.26 -1.81
CA HIS A 114 13.63 3.19 -1.37
C HIS A 114 13.57 2.04 -2.38
N ILE A 115 13.67 2.32 -3.69
CA ILE A 115 13.82 1.29 -4.73
C ILE A 115 15.11 0.49 -4.51
N ALA A 116 16.23 1.17 -4.20
CA ALA A 116 17.47 0.48 -3.87
C ALA A 116 17.32 -0.44 -2.65
N ALA A 117 16.62 0.01 -1.60
CA ALA A 117 16.35 -0.82 -0.41
C ALA A 117 15.43 -2.02 -0.72
N ALA A 118 14.37 -1.83 -1.50
CA ALA A 118 13.49 -2.91 -1.94
C ALA A 118 14.25 -3.97 -2.74
N ARG A 119 15.14 -3.55 -3.65
CA ARG A 119 16.01 -4.44 -4.41
C ARG A 119 17.02 -5.20 -3.52
N GLN A 120 17.56 -4.55 -2.50
CA GLN A 120 18.52 -5.18 -1.57
C GLN A 120 17.87 -6.21 -0.65
N THR A 121 16.60 -6.02 -0.30
CA THR A 121 15.89 -6.79 0.74
C THR A 121 14.89 -7.79 0.18
N ASP A 122 14.57 -7.72 -1.11
CA ASP A 122 13.47 -8.43 -1.77
C ASP A 122 12.09 -8.17 -1.12
N LEU A 123 11.96 -7.10 -0.33
CA LEU A 123 10.69 -6.66 0.24
C LEU A 123 9.98 -5.72 -0.73
N PRO A 124 8.64 -5.81 -0.85
CA PRO A 124 7.89 -4.95 -1.76
C PRO A 124 8.01 -3.48 -1.36
N LEU A 125 8.22 -2.63 -2.36
CA LEU A 125 8.08 -1.18 -2.22
C LEU A 125 6.60 -0.77 -2.35
N VAL A 126 6.09 -0.10 -1.33
CA VAL A 126 4.78 0.57 -1.34
C VAL A 126 4.94 1.95 -1.98
N ILE A 127 4.36 2.16 -3.16
CA ILE A 127 4.57 3.34 -3.99
C ILE A 127 3.35 4.26 -3.99
N HIS A 128 3.55 5.48 -3.49
CA HIS A 128 2.59 6.58 -3.60
C HIS A 128 2.81 7.33 -4.91
N ALA A 129 1.76 7.49 -5.71
CA ALA A 129 1.80 8.29 -6.92
C ALA A 129 0.58 9.21 -6.99
N ARG A 130 0.81 10.52 -7.13
CA ARG A 130 -0.28 11.47 -7.33
C ARG A 130 0.13 12.64 -8.22
N SER A 131 -0.57 12.79 -9.34
CA SER A 131 -0.32 13.83 -10.36
C SER A 131 1.13 13.84 -10.88
N ALA A 132 1.77 12.67 -10.90
CA ALA A 132 3.20 12.49 -11.20
C ALA A 132 3.46 11.30 -12.15
N ASP A 133 2.44 10.91 -12.94
CA ASP A 133 2.40 9.64 -13.65
C ASP A 133 3.58 9.41 -14.59
N ALA A 134 3.94 10.42 -15.40
CA ALA A 134 5.04 10.31 -16.36
C ALA A 134 6.41 10.15 -15.66
N ASP A 135 6.68 10.96 -14.64
CA ASP A 135 7.93 10.87 -13.87
C ASP A 135 8.01 9.56 -13.09
N MET A 136 6.88 9.09 -12.53
CA MET A 136 6.82 7.81 -11.84
C MET A 136 7.15 6.66 -12.78
N ALA A 137 6.51 6.62 -13.96
CA ALA A 137 6.77 5.60 -14.97
C ALA A 137 8.24 5.60 -15.41
N ALA A 138 8.80 6.77 -15.72
CA ALA A 138 10.21 6.91 -16.12
C ALA A 138 11.18 6.41 -15.04
N ILE A 139 10.97 6.77 -13.76
CA ILE A 139 11.81 6.30 -12.65
C ILE A 139 11.72 4.77 -12.52
N LEU A 140 10.52 4.20 -12.60
CA LEU A 140 10.33 2.75 -12.48
C LEU A 140 11.01 1.97 -13.61
N GLU A 141 10.90 2.46 -14.84
CA GLU A 141 11.57 1.84 -16.00
C GLU A 141 13.09 1.90 -15.85
N GLU A 142 13.65 3.09 -15.60
CA GLU A 142 15.10 3.28 -15.42
C GLU A 142 15.66 2.44 -14.26
N GLU A 143 14.94 2.33 -13.15
CA GLU A 143 15.40 1.54 -12.01
C GLU A 143 15.24 0.03 -12.23
N THR A 144 14.24 -0.40 -13.02
CA THR A 144 14.07 -1.82 -13.37
C THR A 144 15.20 -2.30 -14.28
N GLU A 145 15.72 -1.45 -15.17
CA GLU A 145 16.91 -1.76 -15.99
C GLU A 145 18.16 -2.08 -15.16
N LYS A 146 18.24 -1.54 -13.93
CA LYS A 146 19.35 -1.81 -12.98
C LYS A 146 19.15 -3.11 -12.19
N GLY A 147 17.99 -3.74 -12.30
CA GLY A 147 17.62 -4.95 -11.60
C GLY A 147 16.18 -4.86 -11.06
N ALA A 148 15.42 -5.94 -11.25
CA ALA A 148 14.04 -6.03 -10.78
C ALA A 148 13.94 -5.88 -9.26
N PHE A 149 12.82 -5.34 -8.80
CA PHE A 149 12.45 -5.22 -7.40
C PHE A 149 10.92 -5.36 -7.28
N PRO A 150 10.39 -5.97 -6.21
CA PRO A 150 8.96 -6.07 -6.00
C PRO A 150 8.35 -4.72 -5.61
N PHE A 151 7.17 -4.38 -6.13
CA PHE A 151 6.47 -3.17 -5.73
C PHE A 151 4.95 -3.25 -5.93
N ILE A 152 4.26 -2.34 -5.26
CA ILE A 152 2.82 -2.11 -5.35
C ILE A 152 2.57 -0.62 -5.58
N LEU A 153 1.75 -0.29 -6.57
CA LEU A 153 1.15 1.04 -6.70
C LEU A 153 -0.06 1.08 -5.77
N HIS A 154 0.13 1.65 -4.57
CA HIS A 154 -0.93 1.71 -3.57
C HIS A 154 -1.94 2.82 -3.91
N CYS A 155 -3.13 2.73 -3.33
CA CYS A 155 -4.23 3.67 -3.46
C CYS A 155 -4.40 4.22 -4.89
N PHE A 156 -4.40 3.30 -5.87
CA PHE A 156 -4.23 3.69 -7.27
C PHE A 156 -5.33 4.68 -7.70
N SER A 157 -4.90 5.84 -8.17
CA SER A 157 -5.76 6.92 -8.67
C SER A 157 -5.16 7.66 -9.88
N SER A 158 -4.13 7.08 -10.47
CA SER A 158 -3.41 7.57 -11.65
C SER A 158 -4.07 7.10 -12.96
N GLY A 159 -3.53 7.54 -14.09
CA GLY A 159 -4.00 7.17 -15.42
C GLY A 159 -3.61 5.75 -15.84
N ARG A 160 -4.30 5.24 -16.87
CA ARG A 160 -4.13 3.89 -17.45
C ARG A 160 -2.67 3.54 -17.76
N GLU A 161 -1.93 4.48 -18.33
CA GLU A 161 -0.54 4.25 -18.77
C GLU A 161 0.39 3.86 -17.60
N LEU A 162 0.21 4.47 -16.42
CA LEU A 162 0.99 4.11 -15.25
C LEU A 162 0.62 2.72 -14.72
N ALA A 163 -0.67 2.35 -14.71
CA ALA A 163 -1.10 1.00 -14.32
C ALA A 163 -0.49 -0.06 -15.25
N GLU A 164 -0.58 0.16 -16.57
CA GLU A 164 -0.03 -0.77 -17.58
C GLU A 164 1.49 -0.87 -17.47
N THR A 165 2.18 0.23 -17.21
CA THR A 165 3.63 0.25 -16.97
C THR A 165 3.99 -0.51 -15.70
N GLY A 166 3.30 -0.25 -14.58
CA GLY A 166 3.52 -0.97 -13.33
C GLY A 166 3.37 -2.48 -13.49
N VAL A 167 2.29 -2.92 -14.14
CA VAL A 167 2.03 -4.34 -14.42
C VAL A 167 3.08 -4.94 -15.35
N ARG A 168 3.48 -4.24 -16.42
CA ARG A 168 4.54 -4.68 -17.36
C ARG A 168 5.87 -4.91 -16.65
N LEU A 169 6.20 -4.08 -15.66
CA LEU A 169 7.41 -4.20 -14.85
C LEU A 169 7.28 -5.21 -13.70
N GLY A 170 6.14 -5.91 -13.59
CA GLY A 170 5.90 -6.96 -12.60
C GLY A 170 5.29 -6.49 -11.28
N GLY A 171 4.93 -5.21 -11.15
CA GLY A 171 4.29 -4.64 -9.97
C GLY A 171 2.80 -4.98 -9.86
N TYR A 172 2.25 -4.72 -8.67
CA TYR A 172 0.83 -4.89 -8.34
C TYR A 172 0.12 -3.54 -8.27
N VAL A 173 -1.21 -3.55 -8.41
CA VAL A 173 -2.05 -2.36 -8.32
C VAL A 173 -3.08 -2.56 -7.21
N SER A 174 -3.06 -1.68 -6.21
CA SER A 174 -4.00 -1.70 -5.09
C SER A 174 -5.09 -0.67 -5.25
N PHE A 175 -6.31 -1.04 -4.93
CA PHE A 175 -7.45 -0.12 -4.95
C PHE A 175 -7.96 0.14 -3.54
N SER A 176 -8.19 1.42 -3.24
CA SER A 176 -8.78 1.89 -1.98
C SER A 176 -10.28 2.19 -2.15
N GLY A 177 -10.89 2.79 -1.12
CA GLY A 177 -12.31 3.16 -1.14
C GLY A 177 -12.71 4.11 -2.28
N ILE A 178 -11.76 4.78 -2.95
CA ILE A 178 -12.01 5.60 -4.15
C ILE A 178 -12.75 4.80 -5.22
N LEU A 179 -12.45 3.50 -5.37
CA LEU A 179 -13.09 2.62 -6.36
C LEU A 179 -14.62 2.59 -6.22
N THR A 180 -15.11 2.75 -4.99
CA THR A 180 -16.53 2.71 -4.65
C THR A 180 -17.27 4.03 -4.92
N PHE A 181 -16.55 5.12 -5.22
CA PHE A 181 -17.19 6.42 -5.42
C PHE A 181 -17.96 6.46 -6.74
N LYS A 182 -19.11 7.16 -6.73
CA LYS A 182 -20.01 7.27 -7.89
C LYS A 182 -19.30 7.72 -9.17
N ASN A 183 -18.37 8.67 -9.05
CA ASN A 183 -17.67 9.29 -10.18
C ASN A 183 -16.38 8.57 -10.61
N SER A 184 -16.03 7.43 -10.00
CA SER A 184 -14.80 6.69 -10.28
C SER A 184 -14.94 5.69 -11.42
N SER A 185 -15.70 6.01 -12.48
CA SER A 185 -15.91 5.09 -13.61
C SER A 185 -14.60 4.78 -14.33
N GLU A 186 -13.78 5.79 -14.62
CA GLU A 186 -12.48 5.62 -15.26
C GLU A 186 -11.54 4.74 -14.44
N LEU A 187 -11.53 4.90 -13.11
CA LEU A 187 -10.74 4.05 -12.23
C LEU A 187 -11.21 2.58 -12.28
N ARG A 188 -12.52 2.34 -12.38
CA ARG A 188 -13.07 0.99 -12.55
C ARG A 188 -12.71 0.40 -13.92
N ASP A 189 -12.71 1.21 -14.98
CA ASP A 189 -12.26 0.77 -16.31
C ASP A 189 -10.76 0.41 -16.33
N ILE A 190 -9.94 1.10 -15.54
CA ILE A 190 -8.53 0.74 -15.34
C ILE A 190 -8.44 -0.57 -14.54
N ALA A 191 -9.14 -0.68 -13.41
CA ALA A 191 -9.15 -1.88 -12.58
C ALA A 191 -9.57 -3.15 -13.36
N ALA A 192 -10.58 -3.03 -14.23
CA ALA A 192 -11.03 -4.11 -15.10
C ALA A 192 -9.98 -4.55 -16.14
N GLY A 193 -9.03 -3.68 -16.49
CA GLY A 193 -7.93 -3.97 -17.40
C GLY A 193 -6.67 -4.54 -16.73
N VAL A 194 -6.56 -4.44 -15.40
CA VAL A 194 -5.41 -5.01 -14.67
C VAL A 194 -5.58 -6.53 -14.58
N PRO A 195 -4.53 -7.34 -14.89
CA PRO A 195 -4.59 -8.79 -14.73
C PRO A 195 -5.02 -9.16 -13.31
N GLN A 196 -5.94 -10.11 -13.18
CA GLN A 196 -6.49 -10.48 -11.86
C GLN A 196 -5.40 -10.89 -10.87
N ASP A 197 -4.33 -11.53 -11.35
CA ASP A 197 -3.17 -11.92 -10.56
C ASP A 197 -2.23 -10.73 -10.25
N ARG A 198 -2.66 -9.47 -10.42
CA ARG A 198 -1.94 -8.26 -10.00
C ARG A 198 -2.81 -7.29 -9.20
N LEU A 199 -4.04 -7.69 -8.86
CA LEU A 199 -4.99 -6.88 -8.10
C LEU A 199 -4.79 -7.02 -6.59
N LEU A 200 -4.81 -5.90 -5.89
CA LEU A 200 -4.84 -5.80 -4.42
C LEU A 200 -5.93 -4.82 -3.96
N VAL A 201 -6.26 -4.89 -2.67
CA VAL A 201 -7.21 -3.99 -2.01
C VAL A 201 -6.62 -3.44 -0.72
N GLU A 202 -7.09 -2.27 -0.35
CA GLU A 202 -6.70 -1.58 0.89
C GLU A 202 -7.76 -0.58 1.33
N THR A 203 -7.55 0.01 2.50
CA THR A 203 -8.39 1.11 2.98
C THR A 203 -7.76 2.47 2.77
N ASP A 204 -6.45 2.60 2.97
CA ASP A 204 -5.78 3.88 3.22
C ASP A 204 -6.37 4.62 4.44
N ALA A 205 -6.87 3.87 5.44
CA ALA A 205 -7.47 4.46 6.63
C ALA A 205 -6.45 5.33 7.39
N PRO A 206 -6.84 6.49 7.92
CA PRO A 206 -8.22 6.98 8.14
C PRO A 206 -8.89 7.65 6.94
N TYR A 207 -8.20 7.74 5.80
CA TYR A 207 -8.66 8.45 4.62
C TYR A 207 -9.63 7.62 3.76
N LEU A 208 -10.31 8.27 2.83
CA LEU A 208 -10.97 7.63 1.68
C LEU A 208 -12.01 6.53 2.03
N ALA A 209 -12.79 6.71 3.10
CA ALA A 209 -13.82 5.75 3.50
C ALA A 209 -14.73 5.37 2.31
N PRO A 210 -14.87 4.06 2.01
CA PRO A 210 -15.67 3.61 0.88
C PRO A 210 -17.16 3.88 1.11
N MET A 211 -17.96 3.84 0.04
CA MET A 211 -19.41 3.77 0.16
C MET A 211 -19.82 2.51 0.97
N PRO A 212 -20.83 2.57 1.86
CA PRO A 212 -21.69 3.72 2.17
C PRO A 212 -21.15 4.67 3.26
N TYR A 213 -19.90 4.50 3.69
CA TYR A 213 -19.27 5.28 4.77
C TYR A 213 -18.58 6.57 4.30
N ARG A 214 -18.69 6.93 3.01
CA ARG A 214 -18.05 8.12 2.45
C ARG A 214 -18.34 9.38 3.29
N GLY A 215 -17.28 10.08 3.66
CA GLY A 215 -17.33 11.27 4.53
C GLY A 215 -17.20 10.97 6.03
N LYS A 216 -17.19 9.70 6.43
CA LYS A 216 -16.78 9.25 7.77
C LYS A 216 -15.29 8.93 7.81
N ARG A 217 -14.74 8.78 9.01
CA ARG A 217 -13.40 8.23 9.21
C ARG A 217 -13.39 6.77 8.72
N ASN A 218 -12.38 6.42 7.92
CA ASN A 218 -12.19 5.07 7.43
C ASN A 218 -11.54 4.19 8.50
N GLU A 219 -11.64 2.88 8.36
CA GLU A 219 -10.96 1.90 9.21
C GLU A 219 -10.75 0.58 8.45
N PRO A 220 -9.77 -0.26 8.83
CA PRO A 220 -9.41 -1.48 8.10
C PRO A 220 -10.58 -2.43 7.81
N ALA A 221 -11.58 -2.48 8.69
CA ALA A 221 -12.80 -3.29 8.49
C ALA A 221 -13.55 -2.95 7.18
N TYR A 222 -13.40 -1.73 6.67
CA TYR A 222 -14.11 -1.27 5.49
C TYR A 222 -13.49 -1.75 4.17
N VAL A 223 -12.31 -2.41 4.19
CA VAL A 223 -11.70 -2.99 2.97
C VAL A 223 -12.63 -3.99 2.28
N ALA A 224 -13.53 -4.63 3.03
CA ALA A 224 -14.55 -5.52 2.49
C ALA A 224 -15.47 -4.83 1.47
N GLN A 225 -15.76 -3.53 1.64
CA GLN A 225 -16.57 -2.76 0.70
C GLN A 225 -15.80 -2.47 -0.59
N THR A 226 -14.51 -2.16 -0.48
CA THR A 226 -13.63 -1.99 -1.64
C THR A 226 -13.51 -3.29 -2.44
N ALA A 227 -13.29 -4.41 -1.74
CA ALA A 227 -13.22 -5.74 -2.37
C ALA A 227 -14.52 -6.12 -3.08
N ALA A 228 -15.69 -5.83 -2.49
CA ALA A 228 -16.98 -6.09 -3.12
C ALA A 228 -17.15 -5.34 -4.45
N VAL A 229 -16.82 -4.05 -4.49
CA VAL A 229 -16.88 -3.26 -5.74
C VAL A 229 -15.84 -3.73 -6.75
N LEU A 230 -14.65 -4.14 -6.30
CA LEU A 230 -13.65 -4.70 -7.20
C LEU A 230 -14.13 -6.02 -7.82
N ALA A 231 -14.81 -6.88 -7.05
CA ALA A 231 -15.41 -8.12 -7.56
C ALA A 231 -16.40 -7.84 -8.71
N GLU A 232 -17.31 -6.90 -8.49
CA GLU A 232 -18.28 -6.45 -9.51
C GLU A 232 -17.58 -5.89 -10.75
N THR A 233 -16.53 -5.09 -10.52
CA THR A 233 -15.75 -4.43 -11.60
C THR A 233 -15.06 -5.43 -12.51
N VAL A 234 -14.52 -6.53 -11.97
CA VAL A 234 -13.78 -7.54 -12.74
C VAL A 234 -14.59 -8.80 -13.06
N GLY A 235 -15.88 -8.83 -12.70
CA GLY A 235 -16.82 -9.88 -13.08
C GLY A 235 -16.67 -11.20 -12.33
N VAL A 236 -16.26 -11.16 -11.05
CA VAL A 236 -16.04 -12.35 -10.20
C VAL A 236 -16.89 -12.30 -8.93
N SER A 237 -17.00 -13.44 -8.23
CA SER A 237 -17.72 -13.48 -6.95
C SER A 237 -16.94 -12.80 -5.81
N ALA A 238 -17.63 -12.42 -4.73
CA ALA A 238 -16.99 -11.87 -3.53
C ALA A 238 -15.97 -12.84 -2.88
N ALA A 239 -16.24 -14.15 -2.94
CA ALA A 239 -15.32 -15.17 -2.43
C ALA A 239 -14.08 -15.31 -3.32
N GLU A 240 -14.26 -15.21 -4.63
CA GLU A 240 -13.19 -15.29 -5.63
C GLU A 240 -12.27 -14.07 -5.56
N ILE A 241 -12.80 -12.84 -5.49
CA ILE A 241 -11.93 -11.66 -5.35
C ILE A 241 -11.13 -11.68 -4.05
N ALA A 242 -11.73 -12.18 -2.96
CA ALA A 242 -11.05 -12.32 -1.68
C ALA A 242 -9.89 -13.31 -1.79
N THR A 243 -10.06 -14.39 -2.53
CA THR A 243 -9.00 -15.38 -2.82
C THR A 243 -7.90 -14.76 -3.69
N ILE A 244 -8.28 -14.16 -4.82
CA ILE A 244 -7.36 -13.50 -5.76
C ILE A 244 -6.48 -12.47 -5.04
N THR A 245 -7.09 -11.51 -4.37
CA THR A 245 -6.36 -10.41 -3.70
C THR A 245 -5.52 -10.92 -2.54
N THR A 246 -6.00 -11.90 -1.79
CA THR A 246 -5.23 -12.51 -0.69
C THR A 246 -4.01 -13.27 -1.21
N ASP A 247 -4.16 -14.10 -2.25
CA ASP A 247 -3.04 -14.85 -2.83
C ASP A 247 -2.02 -13.93 -3.50
N ASN A 248 -2.49 -12.87 -4.16
CA ASN A 248 -1.63 -11.80 -4.67
C ASN A 248 -0.84 -11.13 -3.56
N PHE A 249 -1.48 -10.83 -2.43
CA PHE A 249 -0.83 -10.19 -1.29
C PHE A 249 0.30 -11.08 -0.76
N PHE A 250 0.05 -12.37 -0.52
CA PHE A 250 1.08 -13.27 -0.01
C PHE A 250 2.16 -13.62 -1.03
N ARG A 251 1.87 -13.53 -2.34
CA ARG A 251 2.91 -13.65 -3.38
C ARG A 251 3.84 -12.44 -3.40
N LEU A 252 3.32 -11.24 -3.13
CA LEU A 252 4.10 -10.00 -3.10
C LEU A 252 4.83 -9.79 -1.76
N PHE A 253 4.11 -9.86 -0.65
CA PHE A 253 4.62 -9.64 0.71
C PHE A 253 5.17 -10.94 1.29
N THR A 254 6.28 -11.43 0.71
CA THR A 254 6.88 -12.74 1.00
C THR A 254 7.24 -12.97 2.47
N LYS A 255 7.50 -11.90 3.23
CA LYS A 255 7.80 -11.96 4.67
C LYS A 255 6.56 -12.03 5.55
N MET A 256 5.37 -11.76 5.01
CA MET A 256 4.12 -11.87 5.77
C MET A 256 3.80 -13.35 6.01
N PRO A 257 3.64 -13.80 7.28
CA PRO A 257 3.16 -15.14 7.55
C PRO A 257 1.67 -15.24 7.22
N ARG A 258 1.35 -16.19 6.35
CA ARG A 258 -0.04 -16.58 6.06
C ARG A 258 -0.69 -17.12 7.34
N PRO A 259 -1.86 -16.61 7.77
CA PRO A 259 -2.57 -17.16 8.92
C PRO A 259 -2.81 -18.67 8.75
N ALA A 260 -2.71 -19.43 9.84
CA ALA A 260 -3.01 -20.86 9.81
C ALA A 260 -4.53 -21.08 9.64
N GLY A 261 -4.95 -21.59 8.46
CA GLY A 261 -6.33 -22.03 8.14
C GLY A 261 -7.31 -20.89 7.79
N ASN A 262 -8.26 -21.04 6.87
CA ASN A 262 -8.89 -22.27 6.34
C ASN A 262 -8.72 -22.36 4.81
N ALA A 263 -8.09 -23.44 4.35
CA ALA A 263 -8.33 -23.99 3.01
C ALA A 263 -9.66 -24.75 3.02
#